data_AF-A0A0P9UZ18-F1
#
_entry.id   AF-A0A0P9UZ18-F1
#
_cell.length_a   1.000
_cell.length_b   1.000
_cell.length_c   1.000
_cell.angle_alpha   90.00
_cell.angle_beta   90.00
_cell.angle_gamma   90.00
#
_symmetry.space_group_name_H-M   'P 1'
#
loop_
_entity.id
_entity.type
_entity.pdbx_description
1 polymer ?
#
loop_
_entity_poly.entity_id
_entity_poly.type
_entity_poly.pdbx_seq_one_letter_code
_entity_poly.pdbx_strand_id
1 'polypeptide(L)'
;MTSDLSEEEMRRALFGDAEPAHPVAVPLSPEPIPEVVFVKPSAPAPKKKAAKAFMPRLRVLLRVGNEFEDKMFDFIHEADTLSTLLAEQEAVKAARKKFRYVEFVEVKSM
;
A
#
# COMPACT_ATOMS: atom_id res chain seq x y z
N MET A 1 -27.99 15.71 -29.60
CA MET A 1 -27.79 17.15 -29.77
C MET A 1 -26.99 17.64 -28.58
N THR A 2 -25.68 17.80 -28.74
CA THR A 2 -24.78 18.31 -27.70
C THR A 2 -25.03 19.82 -27.58
N SER A 3 -25.55 20.25 -26.44
CA SER A 3 -25.74 21.66 -26.14
C SER A 3 -24.35 22.29 -25.93
N ASP A 4 -23.93 23.14 -26.86
CA ASP A 4 -22.75 23.98 -26.75
C ASP A 4 -23.00 25.05 -25.68
N LEU A 5 -22.99 24.64 -24.41
CA LEU A 5 -23.09 25.54 -23.27
C LEU A 5 -21.78 26.33 -23.17
N SER A 6 -21.88 27.64 -22.93
CA SER A 6 -20.68 28.46 -22.73
C SER A 6 -19.98 28.04 -21.43
N GLU A 7 -18.66 28.27 -21.36
CA GLU A 7 -17.90 27.94 -20.15
C GLU A 7 -18.46 28.66 -18.91
N GLU A 8 -18.93 29.90 -19.07
CA GLU A 8 -19.56 30.63 -17.96
C GLU A 8 -20.83 29.95 -17.46
N GLU A 9 -21.62 29.35 -18.35
CA GLU A 9 -22.81 28.59 -17.98
C GLU A 9 -22.47 27.30 -17.24
N MET A 10 -21.43 26.57 -17.68
CA MET A 10 -20.94 25.39 -16.96
C MET A 10 -20.43 25.76 -15.57
N ARG A 11 -19.71 26.87 -15.43
CA ARG A 11 -19.22 27.36 -14.13
C ARG A 11 -20.37 27.72 -13.20
N ARG A 12 -21.39 28.45 -13.69
CA ARG A 12 -22.58 28.79 -12.90
C ARG A 12 -23.35 27.56 -12.43
N ALA A 13 -23.51 26.55 -13.29
CA ALA A 13 -24.22 25.32 -12.93
C ALA A 13 -23.46 24.48 -11.88
N LEU A 14 -22.13 24.45 -11.94
CA LEU A 14 -21.29 23.68 -11.02
C LEU A 14 -21.05 24.39 -9.69
N PHE A 15 -20.90 25.72 -9.71
CA PHE A 15 -20.40 26.49 -8.56
C PHE A 15 -21.37 27.57 -8.08
N GLY A 16 -22.49 27.80 -8.77
CA GLY A 16 -23.47 28.87 -8.47
C GLY A 16 -23.01 30.26 -8.91
N ASP A 17 -23.83 31.28 -8.66
CA ASP A 17 -23.47 32.68 -8.89
C ASP A 17 -22.39 33.11 -7.89
N ALA A 18 -21.13 32.98 -8.30
CA ALA A 18 -20.01 33.59 -7.62
C ALA A 18 -20.02 35.10 -7.93
N GLU A 19 -20.59 35.88 -7.02
CA GLU A 19 -20.39 37.34 -6.95
C GLU A 19 -18.89 37.63 -7.05
N PRO A 20 -18.43 38.47 -8.00
CA PRO A 20 -17.03 38.86 -8.06
C PRO A 20 -16.76 39.66 -6.80
N ALA A 21 -16.11 39.02 -5.82
CA ALA A 21 -15.67 39.68 -4.60
C ALA A 21 -14.99 40.99 -4.99
N HIS A 22 -15.65 42.10 -4.65
CA HIS A 22 -15.08 43.42 -4.80
C HIS A 22 -13.66 43.40 -4.25
N PRO A 23 -12.68 44.04 -4.91
CA PRO A 23 -11.38 44.23 -4.32
C PRO A 23 -11.57 45.09 -3.08
N VAL A 24 -11.76 44.45 -1.93
CA VAL A 24 -11.66 45.10 -0.65
C VAL A 24 -10.22 45.54 -0.58
N ALA A 25 -10.00 46.84 -0.84
CA ALA A 25 -8.76 47.51 -0.57
C ALA A 25 -8.51 47.41 0.94
N VAL A 26 -7.80 46.35 1.34
CA VAL A 26 -7.25 46.23 2.69
C VAL A 26 -6.03 47.17 2.73
N PRO A 27 -5.99 48.18 3.60
CA PRO A 27 -4.83 49.04 3.71
C PRO A 27 -3.61 48.21 4.15
N LEU A 28 -2.52 48.38 3.40
CA LEU A 28 -1.19 47.86 3.70
C LEU A 28 -0.77 48.28 5.11
N SER A 29 -0.74 47.33 6.04
CA SER A 29 -0.04 47.46 7.31
C SER A 29 1.22 46.58 7.22
N PRO A 30 2.41 47.12 7.54
CA PRO A 30 3.68 46.46 7.28
C PRO A 30 3.82 45.17 8.10
N GLU A 31 4.42 44.17 7.47
CA GLU A 31 4.92 42.95 8.12
C GLU A 31 5.79 43.32 9.34
N PRO A 32 5.61 42.59 10.45
CA PRO A 32 6.77 42.04 11.12
C PRO A 32 6.75 40.52 11.02
N ILE A 33 7.77 40.05 10.30
CA ILE A 33 8.36 38.71 10.28
C ILE A 33 8.54 38.17 11.72
N PRO A 34 8.65 36.85 11.93
CA PRO A 34 7.69 36.09 12.70
C PRO A 34 8.33 35.54 13.97
N GLU A 35 7.82 35.88 15.15
CA GLU A 35 8.23 35.20 16.39
C GLU A 35 7.45 33.88 16.53
N VAL A 36 7.71 32.97 15.60
CA VAL A 36 7.49 31.54 15.85
C VAL A 36 8.47 31.19 16.97
N VAL A 37 7.94 31.13 18.19
CA VAL A 37 8.64 30.53 19.32
C VAL A 37 9.04 29.12 18.88
N PHE A 38 10.33 28.97 18.52
CA PHE A 38 10.94 27.67 18.28
C PHE A 38 10.98 26.94 19.63
N VAL A 39 9.87 26.28 19.97
CA VAL A 39 9.90 25.21 20.94
C VAL A 39 10.84 24.17 20.35
N LYS A 40 11.99 23.96 21.00
CA LYS A 40 12.95 22.90 20.66
C LYS A 40 12.15 21.64 20.31
N PRO A 41 12.35 21.02 19.13
CA PRO A 41 11.74 19.74 18.87
C PRO A 41 12.20 18.80 19.98
N SER A 42 11.24 18.35 20.80
CA SER A 42 11.45 17.30 21.77
C SER A 42 12.19 16.15 21.08
N ALA A 43 13.19 15.60 21.76
CA ALA A 43 14.04 14.53 21.26
C ALA A 43 13.21 13.45 20.53
N PRO A 44 13.71 12.88 19.43
CA PRO A 44 12.97 11.89 18.66
C PRO A 44 12.59 10.74 19.59
N ALA A 45 11.29 10.60 19.85
CA ALA A 45 10.76 9.42 20.51
C ALA A 45 11.28 8.19 19.73
N PRO A 46 11.75 7.14 20.42
CA PRO A 46 12.28 5.96 19.75
C PRO A 46 11.23 5.48 18.76
N LYS A 47 11.62 5.39 17.48
CA LYS A 47 10.77 4.94 16.38
C LYS A 47 9.99 3.73 16.87
N LYS A 48 8.70 3.91 17.16
CA LYS A 48 7.80 2.77 17.36
C LYS A 48 7.89 2.04 16.03
N LYS A 49 8.53 0.86 16.04
CA LYS A 49 8.54 -0.05 14.90
C LYS A 49 7.08 -0.18 14.52
N ALA A 50 6.70 0.39 13.38
CA ALA A 50 5.34 0.26 12.89
C ALA A 50 5.02 -1.24 12.91
N ALA A 51 3.94 -1.60 13.60
CA ALA A 51 3.52 -2.98 13.72
C ALA A 51 3.43 -3.57 12.31
N LYS A 52 3.93 -4.79 12.13
CA LYS A 52 3.98 -5.51 10.85
C LYS A 52 2.54 -5.75 10.38
N ALA A 53 1.98 -4.77 9.68
CA ALA A 53 0.59 -4.74 9.28
C ALA A 53 0.44 -5.48 7.95
N PHE A 54 -0.60 -6.32 7.92
CA PHE A 54 -0.95 -7.32 6.91
C PHE A 54 -0.24 -8.67 7.11
N MET A 55 -0.86 -9.56 7.90
CA MET A 55 -0.44 -10.95 8.04
C MET A 55 -1.58 -11.95 7.72
N PRO A 56 -2.19 -11.91 6.52
CA PRO A 56 -2.88 -13.11 6.04
C PRO A 56 -1.80 -14.15 5.73
N ARG A 57 -1.58 -15.08 6.67
CA ARG A 57 -0.54 -16.10 6.55
C ARG A 57 -1.12 -17.30 5.83
N LEU A 58 -0.94 -17.33 4.52
CA LEU A 58 -1.15 -18.55 3.77
C LEU A 58 0.03 -19.49 4.04
N ARG A 59 -0.27 -20.70 4.51
CA ARG A 59 0.69 -21.78 4.62
C ARG A 59 0.59 -22.67 3.41
N VAL A 60 1.67 -22.74 2.65
CA VAL A 60 1.81 -23.65 1.51
C VAL A 60 2.57 -24.88 1.96
N LEU A 61 1.98 -26.05 1.71
CA LEU A 61 2.62 -27.34 1.89
C LEU A 61 3.05 -27.87 0.52
N LEU A 62 4.35 -28.12 0.40
CA LEU A 62 4.96 -28.73 -0.77
C LEU A 62 5.59 -30.05 -0.37
N ARG A 63 5.55 -31.03 -1.27
CA ARG A 63 6.33 -32.25 -1.15
C ARG A 63 7.59 -32.10 -1.99
N VAL A 64 8.76 -32.18 -1.36
CA VAL A 64 10.05 -31.88 -1.99
C VAL A 64 11.07 -32.98 -1.80
N GLY A 65 11.92 -33.21 -2.79
CA GLY A 65 12.95 -34.23 -2.74
C GLY A 65 14.04 -34.04 -3.80
N ASN A 66 15.17 -34.71 -3.61
CA ASN A 66 16.25 -34.77 -4.59
C ASN A 66 16.25 -36.09 -5.39
N GLU A 67 15.70 -37.13 -4.80
CA GLU A 67 15.41 -38.44 -5.41
C GLU A 67 13.89 -38.51 -5.60
N PHE A 68 13.43 -38.90 -6.79
CA PHE A 68 12.00 -38.98 -7.11
C PHE A 68 11.38 -40.19 -6.40
N GLU A 69 10.24 -40.00 -5.73
CA GLU A 69 9.43 -41.01 -5.01
C GLU A 69 10.07 -41.73 -3.79
N ASP A 70 11.39 -41.64 -3.58
CA ASP A 70 12.02 -42.28 -2.41
C ASP A 70 12.00 -41.39 -1.15
N LYS A 71 12.71 -40.26 -1.19
CA LYS A 71 12.93 -39.36 -0.03
C LYS A 71 12.26 -38.02 -0.26
N MET A 72 10.95 -38.04 -0.25
CA MET A 72 10.14 -36.83 -0.29
C MET A 72 9.80 -36.37 1.13
N PHE A 73 9.96 -35.08 1.40
CA PHE A 73 9.67 -34.46 2.69
C PHE A 73 8.64 -33.35 2.53
N ASP A 74 7.89 -33.08 3.59
CA ASP A 74 6.95 -31.97 3.61
C ASP A 74 7.71 -30.67 3.91
N PHE A 75 7.55 -29.68 3.03
CA PHE A 75 8.14 -28.36 3.08
C PHE A 75 7.04 -27.32 3.30
N ILE A 76 7.15 -26.57 4.39
CA ILE A 76 6.19 -25.53 4.77
C ILE A 76 6.77 -24.17 4.39
N HIS A 77 6.00 -23.41 3.61
CA HIS A 77 6.30 -22.02 3.30
C HIS A 77 5.17 -21.12 3.82
N GLU A 78 5.51 -20.15 4.67
CA GLU A 78 4.57 -19.10 5.08
C GLU A 78 4.70 -17.92 4.13
N ALA A 79 3.60 -17.57 3.46
CA ALA A 79 3.52 -16.42 2.57
C ALA A 79 2.68 -15.32 3.24
N ASP A 80 3.20 -14.08 3.23
CA ASP A 80 2.55 -12.90 3.80
C ASP A 80 1.59 -12.24 2.76
N THR A 81 0.87 -13.04 1.99
CA THR A 81 0.01 -12.55 0.89
C THR A 81 -1.37 -13.21 0.91
N LEU A 82 -2.39 -12.51 0.42
CA LEU A 82 -3.76 -13.05 0.31
C LEU A 82 -3.96 -13.95 -0.92
N SER A 83 -3.05 -13.90 -1.90
CA SER A 83 -3.23 -14.60 -3.17
C SER A 83 -2.65 -16.00 -3.08
N THR A 84 -3.50 -17.01 -3.23
CA THR A 84 -3.10 -18.42 -3.25
C THR A 84 -2.09 -18.70 -4.34
N LEU A 85 -2.35 -18.21 -5.57
CA LEU A 85 -1.46 -18.39 -6.71
C LEU A 85 -0.08 -17.78 -6.47
N LEU A 86 -0.03 -16.59 -5.87
CA LEU A 86 1.25 -15.94 -5.57
C LEU A 86 2.01 -16.71 -4.47
N ALA A 87 1.31 -17.14 -3.41
CA ALA A 87 1.87 -17.98 -2.37
C ALA A 87 2.45 -19.30 -2.92
N GLU A 88 1.73 -19.97 -3.83
CA GLU A 88 2.21 -21.17 -4.52
C GLU A 88 3.48 -20.92 -5.32
N GLN A 89 3.51 -19.85 -6.13
CA GLN A 89 4.67 -19.50 -6.93
C GLN A 89 5.90 -19.20 -6.07
N GLU A 90 5.72 -18.44 -4.99
CA GLU A 90 6.79 -18.14 -4.04
C GLU A 90 7.31 -19.39 -3.34
N ALA A 91 6.41 -20.26 -2.88
CA ALA A 91 6.75 -21.53 -2.26
C ALA A 91 7.53 -22.45 -3.22
N VAL A 92 7.06 -22.61 -4.47
CA VAL A 92 7.73 -23.44 -5.48
C VAL A 92 9.11 -22.88 -5.82
N LYS A 93 9.23 -21.55 -5.98
CA LYS A 93 10.53 -20.88 -6.18
C LYS A 93 11.47 -21.11 -5.00
N ALA A 94 10.97 -21.06 -3.76
CA ALA A 94 11.77 -21.30 -2.57
C ALA A 94 12.24 -22.76 -2.49
N ALA A 95 11.36 -23.72 -2.79
CA ALA A 95 11.67 -25.15 -2.79
C ALA A 95 12.70 -25.52 -3.88
N ARG A 96 12.52 -25.03 -5.12
CA ARG A 96 13.42 -25.32 -6.25
C ARG A 96 14.86 -24.80 -6.07
N LYS A 97 15.12 -23.90 -5.11
CA LYS A 97 16.48 -23.48 -4.74
C LYS A 97 17.29 -24.60 -4.11
N LYS A 98 16.63 -25.54 -3.44
CA LYS A 98 17.28 -26.60 -2.64
C LYS A 98 16.95 -28.00 -3.14
N PHE A 99 15.79 -28.18 -3.77
CA PHE A 99 15.27 -29.48 -4.17
C PHE A 99 15.06 -29.58 -5.68
N ARG A 100 15.38 -30.75 -6.23
CA ARG A 100 15.20 -31.03 -7.67
C ARG A 100 13.75 -31.30 -8.03
N TYR A 101 13.04 -32.03 -7.19
CA TYR A 101 11.64 -32.39 -7.37
C TYR A 101 10.79 -31.62 -6.36
N VAL A 102 9.74 -30.97 -6.87
CA VAL A 102 8.82 -30.15 -6.10
C VAL A 102 7.42 -30.44 -6.60
N GLU A 103 6.58 -30.93 -5.71
CA GLU A 103 5.17 -31.19 -5.92
C GLU A 103 4.36 -30.33 -4.94
N PHE A 104 3.29 -29.73 -5.42
CA PHE A 104 2.40 -28.91 -4.62
C PHE A 104 1.31 -29.79 -3.98
N VAL A 105 1.05 -29.61 -2.68
CA VAL A 105 0.07 -30.40 -1.94
C VAL A 105 -1.17 -29.57 -1.64
N GLU A 106 -1.02 -28.49 -0.86
CA GLU A 106 -2.16 -27.65 -0.47
C GLU A 106 -1.74 -26.25 -0.01
N VAL A 107 -2.67 -25.31 -0.07
CA VAL A 107 -2.59 -24.01 0.61
C VAL A 107 -3.66 -23.94 1.69
N LYS A 108 -3.25 -23.62 2.91
CA LYS A 108 -4.13 -23.38 4.06
C LYS A 108 -4.06 -21.92 4.49
N SER A 109 -5.22 -21.30 4.66
CA SER A 109 -5.30 -20.03 5.41
C SER A 109 -5.18 -20.33 6.90
N MET A 110 -4.31 -19.59 7.58
CA MET A 110 -4.19 -19.61 9.04
C MET A 110 -5.19 -18.69 9.71
#